data_AF-A0A183HAK5-F1
#
_entry.id   AF-A0A183HAK5-F1
#
_cell.length_a   1.000
_cell.length_b   1.000
_cell.length_c   1.000
_cell.angle_alpha   90.00
_cell.angle_beta   90.00
_cell.angle_gamma   90.00
#
_symmetry.space_group_name_H-M   'P 1'
#
loop_
_entity.id
_entity.type
_entity.pdbx_description
1 polymer ?
#
loop_
_entity_poly.entity_id
_entity_poly.type
_entity_poly.pdbx_seq_one_letter_code
_entity_poly.pdbx_strand_id
1 'polypeptide(L)'
;MKSAVDKIDLNQLLSDVESLENIGVDVSFIDDVRKIYKLQTVPETCQDTLNKTGVMISDLALLQKNRLSSVPPTTLTEQPPPGNHELNLANKVQGKLHDQIAQYAKPGNIISPPVIHNAVGLNEEDIDLLNEFFTAAPPTTVV
;
A
#
# COMPACT_ATOMS: atom_id res chain seq x y z
N MET A 1 -17.58 -40.05 -3.56
CA MET A 1 -18.12 -38.83 -4.16
C MET A 1 -17.30 -37.61 -3.71
N LYS A 2 -16.02 -37.53 -4.12
CA LYS A 2 -15.06 -36.45 -3.81
C LYS A 2 -14.41 -36.04 -5.14
N SER A 3 -14.92 -35.04 -5.87
CA SER A 3 -14.18 -34.52 -7.05
C SER A 3 -14.76 -33.30 -7.80
N ALA A 4 -15.43 -32.37 -7.11
CA ALA A 4 -15.81 -31.11 -7.80
C ALA A 4 -15.60 -29.86 -6.94
N VAL A 5 -15.78 -29.98 -5.61
CA VAL A 5 -15.58 -28.88 -4.66
C VAL A 5 -14.10 -28.55 -4.42
N ASP A 6 -13.16 -29.49 -4.66
CA ASP A 6 -11.71 -29.23 -4.50
C ASP A 6 -11.09 -28.34 -5.60
N LYS A 7 -11.81 -28.07 -6.72
CA LYS A 7 -11.26 -27.22 -7.80
C LYS A 7 -11.46 -25.72 -7.58
N ILE A 8 -12.37 -25.34 -6.69
CA ILE A 8 -12.55 -23.96 -6.27
C ILE A 8 -11.92 -23.90 -4.88
N ASP A 9 -10.75 -23.27 -4.77
CA ASP A 9 -10.19 -22.99 -3.46
C ASP A 9 -11.19 -22.09 -2.72
N LEU A 10 -11.94 -22.70 -1.81
CA LEU A 10 -13.00 -22.02 -1.07
C LEU A 10 -12.43 -20.82 -0.30
N ASN A 11 -11.15 -20.86 0.10
CA ASN A 11 -10.50 -19.72 0.73
C ASN A 11 -10.31 -18.56 -0.24
N GLN A 12 -9.86 -18.84 -1.46
CA GLN A 12 -9.69 -17.81 -2.48
C GLN A 12 -11.03 -17.15 -2.81
N LEU A 13 -12.09 -17.95 -2.98
CA LEU A 13 -13.42 -17.42 -3.24
C LEU A 13 -13.92 -16.54 -2.08
N LEU A 14 -13.71 -16.95 -0.82
CA LEU A 14 -14.09 -16.13 0.33
C LEU A 14 -13.28 -14.84 0.41
N SER A 15 -12.00 -14.86 0.07
CA SER A 15 -11.17 -13.65 -0.01
C SER A 15 -11.59 -12.71 -1.15
N ASP A 16 -12.01 -13.26 -2.29
CA ASP A 16 -12.55 -12.46 -3.40
C ASP A 16 -13.88 -11.80 -2.99
N VAL A 17 -14.76 -12.52 -2.28
CA VAL A 17 -16.02 -11.95 -1.77
C VAL A 17 -15.77 -10.92 -0.67
N GLU A 18 -14.78 -11.14 0.21
CA GLU A 18 -14.36 -10.17 1.22
C GLU A 18 -13.90 -8.85 0.59
N SER A 19 -13.26 -8.90 -0.58
CA SER A 19 -12.86 -7.68 -1.30
C SER A 19 -14.04 -6.79 -1.73
N LEU A 20 -15.25 -7.34 -1.84
CA LEU A 20 -16.46 -6.58 -2.16
C LEU A 20 -16.92 -5.68 -0.99
N GLU A 21 -16.38 -5.86 0.22
CA GLU A 21 -16.58 -4.90 1.32
C GLU A 21 -16.08 -3.50 0.91
N ASN A 22 -15.04 -3.41 0.08
CA ASN A 22 -14.48 -2.14 -0.39
C ASN A 22 -15.50 -1.28 -1.13
N ILE A 23 -16.43 -1.92 -1.85
CA ILE A 23 -17.51 -1.26 -2.60
C ILE A 23 -18.81 -1.16 -1.80
N GLY A 24 -18.79 -1.53 -0.52
CA GLY A 24 -19.91 -1.40 0.41
C GLY A 24 -20.84 -2.61 0.49
N VAL A 25 -20.42 -3.79 0.02
CA VAL A 25 -21.18 -5.03 0.20
C VAL A 25 -20.95 -5.56 1.63
N ASP A 26 -22.01 -5.95 2.32
CA ASP A 26 -21.90 -6.58 3.63
C ASP A 26 -21.35 -8.01 3.50
N VAL A 27 -20.18 -8.24 4.10
CA VAL A 27 -19.45 -9.53 4.07
C VAL A 27 -19.39 -10.19 5.45
N SER A 28 -20.13 -9.69 6.44
CA SER A 28 -20.12 -10.22 7.81
C SER A 28 -20.45 -11.72 7.91
N PHE A 29 -21.19 -12.26 6.94
CA PHE A 29 -21.51 -13.68 6.86
C PHE A 29 -20.30 -14.59 6.55
N ILE A 30 -19.21 -14.04 5.99
CA ILE A 30 -18.01 -14.81 5.63
C ILE A 30 -17.35 -15.42 6.87
N ASP A 31 -17.40 -14.72 8.00
CA ASP A 31 -16.86 -15.21 9.27
C ASP A 31 -17.57 -16.48 9.74
N ASP A 32 -18.89 -16.54 9.56
CA ASP A 32 -19.68 -17.70 9.93
C ASP A 32 -19.45 -18.86 8.96
N VAL A 33 -19.31 -18.59 7.66
CA VAL A 33 -18.94 -19.59 6.66
C VAL A 33 -17.56 -20.17 6.97
N ARG A 34 -16.57 -19.32 7.31
CA ARG A 34 -15.22 -19.77 7.67
C ARG A 34 -15.22 -20.68 8.91
N LYS A 35 -16.05 -20.37 9.91
CA LYS A 35 -16.24 -21.21 11.11
C LYS A 35 -16.90 -22.54 10.81
N ILE A 36 -17.98 -22.55 10.01
CA ILE A 36 -18.72 -23.77 9.63
C ILE A 36 -17.82 -24.74 8.89
N TYR A 37 -16.99 -24.24 7.97
CA TYR A 37 -16.11 -25.07 7.13
C TYR A 37 -14.71 -25.29 7.72
N LYS A 38 -14.42 -24.80 8.94
CA LYS A 38 -13.12 -24.90 9.63
C LYS A 38 -11.94 -24.48 8.74
N LEU A 39 -12.14 -23.43 7.95
CA LEU A 39 -11.11 -22.93 7.04
C LEU A 39 -10.10 -22.10 7.83
N GLN A 40 -8.84 -22.53 7.84
CA GLN A 40 -7.74 -21.78 8.45
C GLN A 40 -7.57 -20.45 7.70
N THR A 41 -7.43 -19.34 8.43
CA THR A 41 -7.02 -18.06 7.85
C THR A 41 -5.60 -18.20 7.32
N VAL A 42 -5.45 -18.20 5.99
CA VAL A 42 -4.14 -18.23 5.35
C VAL A 42 -3.37 -16.98 5.78
N PRO A 43 -2.15 -17.11 6.35
CA PRO A 43 -1.35 -15.93 6.68
C PRO A 43 -1.07 -15.15 5.40
N GLU A 44 -1.46 -13.88 5.37
CA GLU A 44 -1.26 -13.00 4.22
C GLU A 44 0.23 -12.84 3.95
N THR A 45 0.67 -13.17 2.74
CA THR A 45 2.03 -12.83 2.31
C THR A 45 2.12 -11.33 2.00
N CYS A 46 3.34 -10.78 1.98
CA CYS A 46 3.56 -9.38 1.57
C CYS A 46 2.95 -9.10 0.18
N GLN A 47 3.04 -10.06 -0.75
CA GLN A 47 2.46 -9.92 -2.08
C GLN A 47 0.92 -9.89 -2.03
N ASP A 48 0.29 -10.66 -1.16
CA ASP A 48 -1.16 -10.65 -1.00
C ASP A 48 -1.64 -9.30 -0.46
N THR A 49 -0.92 -8.74 0.51
CA THR A 49 -1.20 -7.40 1.04
C THR A 49 -1.06 -6.33 -0.04
N LEU A 50 -0.03 -6.41 -0.90
CA LEU A 50 0.14 -5.50 -2.04
C LEU A 50 -0.98 -5.64 -3.05
N ASN A 51 -1.37 -6.87 -3.39
CA ASN A 51 -2.49 -7.14 -4.30
C ASN A 51 -3.81 -6.57 -3.75
N LYS A 52 -4.09 -6.78 -2.46
CA LYS A 52 -5.25 -6.21 -1.77
C LYS A 52 -5.25 -4.68 -1.81
N THR A 53 -4.10 -4.04 -1.56
CA THR A 53 -3.96 -2.59 -1.70
C THR A 53 -4.19 -2.11 -3.14
N GLY A 54 -3.71 -2.85 -4.14
CA GLY A 54 -3.96 -2.55 -5.56
C GLY A 54 -5.45 -2.62 -5.94
N VAL A 55 -6.17 -3.61 -5.41
CA VAL A 55 -7.64 -3.73 -5.57
C VAL A 55 -8.34 -2.56 -4.90
N MET A 56 -8.01 -2.23 -3.65
CA MET A 56 -8.61 -1.09 -2.94
C MET A 56 -8.40 0.25 -3.69
N ILE A 57 -7.23 0.46 -4.30
CA ILE A 57 -6.95 1.66 -5.11
C ILE A 57 -7.83 1.67 -6.38
N SER A 58 -7.96 0.53 -7.04
CA SER A 58 -8.78 0.40 -8.25
C SER A 58 -10.26 0.66 -7.94
N ASP A 59 -10.76 0.13 -6.82
CA ASP A 59 -12.12 0.35 -6.34
C ASP A 59 -12.36 1.82 -5.96
N LEU A 60 -11.38 2.46 -5.30
CA LEU A 60 -11.45 3.89 -4.98
C LEU A 60 -11.53 4.75 -6.24
N ALA A 61 -10.71 4.42 -7.26
CA ALA A 61 -10.74 5.11 -8.54
C ALA A 61 -12.09 4.90 -9.27
N LEU A 62 -12.70 3.72 -9.15
CA LEU A 62 -14.02 3.44 -9.69
C LEU A 62 -15.10 4.29 -8.99
N LEU A 63 -15.11 4.37 -7.66
CA LEU A 63 -16.04 5.20 -6.89
C LEU A 63 -15.90 6.68 -7.26
N GLN A 64 -14.67 7.18 -7.33
CA GLN A 64 -14.36 8.54 -7.76
C GLN A 64 -14.83 8.81 -9.18
N LYS A 65 -14.56 7.89 -10.12
CA LYS A 65 -14.99 8.01 -11.51
C LYS A 65 -16.51 8.03 -11.62
N ASN A 66 -17.22 7.17 -10.90
CA ASN A 66 -18.68 7.13 -10.92
C ASN A 66 -19.28 8.44 -10.40
N ARG A 67 -18.71 9.00 -9.34
CA ARG A 67 -19.09 10.32 -8.81
C ARG A 67 -18.80 11.44 -9.81
N LEU A 68 -17.59 11.48 -10.35
CA LEU A 68 -17.12 12.53 -11.27
C LEU A 68 -17.79 12.46 -12.65
N SER A 69 -18.19 11.28 -13.08
CA SER A 69 -18.87 11.04 -14.37
C SER A 69 -20.39 11.08 -14.25
N SER A 70 -20.93 11.36 -13.05
CA SER A 70 -22.37 11.56 -12.87
C SER A 70 -22.84 12.79 -13.64
N VAL A 71 -24.12 12.82 -14.02
CA VAL A 71 -24.69 13.85 -14.90
C VAL A 71 -24.32 15.24 -14.35
N PRO A 72 -23.67 16.10 -15.16
CA PRO A 72 -23.23 17.41 -14.70
C PRO A 72 -24.42 18.19 -14.14
N PRO A 73 -24.31 18.76 -12.92
CA PRO A 73 -25.32 19.69 -12.43
C PRO A 73 -25.44 20.87 -13.40
N THR A 74 -26.62 21.51 -13.40
CA THR A 74 -26.97 22.63 -14.27
C THR A 74 -25.94 23.79 -14.21
N THR A 75 -25.14 23.84 -13.16
CA THR A 75 -23.96 24.70 -13.01
C THR A 75 -22.68 23.84 -12.86
N LEU A 76 -21.66 24.13 -13.68
CA LEU A 76 -20.33 23.48 -13.66
C LEU A 76 -19.56 23.63 -12.34
N THR A 77 -20.12 24.35 -11.36
CA THR A 77 -19.48 24.70 -10.08
C THR A 77 -19.81 23.75 -8.93
N GLU A 78 -20.83 22.89 -9.04
CA GLU A 78 -21.26 22.02 -7.93
C GLU A 78 -20.88 20.55 -8.14
N GLN A 79 -19.61 20.21 -7.97
CA GLN A 79 -19.22 18.79 -7.97
C GLN A 79 -19.84 18.07 -6.76
N PRO A 80 -20.44 16.88 -6.94
CA PRO A 80 -20.96 16.10 -5.82
C PRO A 80 -19.86 15.79 -4.80
N PRO A 81 -20.10 15.97 -3.48
CA PRO A 81 -19.13 15.63 -2.45
C PRO A 81 -18.85 14.11 -2.41
N PRO A 82 -17.68 13.68 -1.92
CA PRO A 82 -17.37 12.26 -1.76
C PRO A 82 -18.41 11.55 -0.90
N GLY A 83 -18.79 10.33 -1.29
CA GLY A 83 -19.66 9.49 -0.46
C GLY A 83 -18.93 8.94 0.77
N ASN A 84 -19.67 8.53 1.80
CA ASN A 84 -19.09 7.94 3.02
C ASN A 84 -18.23 6.70 2.72
N HIS A 85 -18.64 5.88 1.75
CA HIS A 85 -17.89 4.69 1.34
C HIS A 85 -16.56 5.04 0.64
N GLU A 86 -16.57 6.06 -0.22
CA GLU A 86 -15.37 6.58 -0.88
C GLU A 86 -14.38 7.13 0.16
N LEU A 87 -14.88 7.90 1.14
CA LEU A 87 -14.07 8.45 2.22
C LEU A 87 -13.47 7.36 3.11
N ASN A 88 -14.26 6.36 3.50
CA ASN A 88 -13.80 5.25 4.31
C ASN A 88 -12.74 4.41 3.59
N LEU A 89 -12.96 4.11 2.30
CA LEU A 89 -11.99 3.37 1.50
C LEU A 89 -10.70 4.20 1.30
N ALA A 90 -10.81 5.51 1.07
CA ALA A 90 -9.65 6.39 0.97
C ALA A 90 -8.80 6.39 2.26
N ASN A 91 -9.46 6.47 3.42
CA ASN A 91 -8.77 6.39 4.71
C ASN A 91 -8.11 5.02 4.94
N LYS A 92 -8.78 3.92 4.59
CA LYS A 92 -8.21 2.56 4.65
C LYS A 92 -6.97 2.44 3.76
N VAL A 93 -7.04 2.90 2.50
CA VAL A 93 -5.92 2.90 1.56
C VAL A 93 -4.76 3.74 2.08
N GLN A 94 -5.02 4.95 2.58
CA GLN A 94 -4.00 5.82 3.15
C GLN A 94 -3.28 5.14 4.32
N GLY A 95 -4.02 4.54 5.26
CA GLY A 95 -3.43 3.81 6.38
C GLY A 95 -2.55 2.66 5.93
N LYS A 96 -3.04 1.83 5.00
CA LYS A 96 -2.28 0.69 4.45
C LYS A 96 -1.00 1.12 3.73
N LEU A 97 -1.05 2.18 2.93
CA LEU A 97 0.12 2.71 2.24
C LEU A 97 1.13 3.31 3.24
N HIS A 98 0.64 4.03 4.24
CA HIS A 98 1.49 4.56 5.31
C HIS A 98 2.25 3.44 6.02
N ASP A 99 1.55 2.38 6.43
CA ASP A 99 2.16 1.24 7.11
C ASP A 99 3.17 0.52 6.21
N GLN A 100 2.86 0.33 4.93
CA GLN A 100 3.76 -0.29 3.96
C GLN A 100 5.04 0.52 3.77
N ILE A 101 4.93 1.85 3.60
CA ILE A 101 6.08 2.73 3.42
C ILE A 101 6.92 2.76 4.71
N ALA A 102 6.29 2.89 5.87
CA ALA A 102 6.98 2.95 7.16
C ALA A 102 7.76 1.65 7.47
N GLN A 103 7.19 0.50 7.12
CA GLN A 103 7.79 -0.81 7.42
C GLN A 103 8.86 -1.22 6.41
N TYR A 104 8.62 -1.02 5.11
CA TYR A 104 9.44 -1.62 4.05
C TYR A 104 10.22 -0.60 3.21
N ALA A 105 9.87 0.69 3.28
CA ALA A 105 10.43 1.72 2.42
C ALA A 105 10.86 2.96 3.22
N LYS A 106 11.71 2.75 4.25
CA LYS A 106 12.35 3.88 4.94
C LYS A 106 13.15 4.70 3.92
N PRO A 107 13.17 6.04 4.01
CA PRO A 107 13.84 6.88 3.00
C PRO A 107 15.30 6.47 2.70
N GLY A 108 16.05 6.02 3.71
CA GLY A 108 17.43 5.54 3.55
C GLY A 108 17.59 4.19 2.84
N ASN A 109 16.50 3.43 2.67
CA ASN A 109 16.47 2.20 1.87
C ASN A 109 16.06 2.46 0.42
N ILE A 110 15.43 3.60 0.12
CA ILE A 110 14.98 3.97 -1.23
C ILE A 110 16.06 4.78 -1.96
N ILE A 111 16.79 5.62 -1.22
CA ILE A 111 17.80 6.52 -1.77
C ILE A 111 19.20 6.01 -1.38
N SER A 112 20.04 5.78 -2.38
CA SER A 112 21.46 5.48 -2.18
C SER A 112 22.25 6.77 -1.95
N PRO A 113 23.30 6.77 -1.11
CA PRO A 113 24.16 7.94 -0.88
C PRO A 113 24.64 8.67 -2.15
N PRO A 114 25.02 7.98 -3.25
CA PRO A 114 25.42 8.64 -4.50
C PRO A 114 24.33 9.53 -5.12
N VAL A 115 23.05 9.16 -4.96
CA VAL A 115 21.91 9.96 -5.47
C VAL A 115 21.75 11.22 -4.64
N ILE A 116 22.01 11.14 -3.32
CA ILE A 116 22.03 12.31 -2.44
C ILE A 116 23.19 13.22 -2.82
N HIS A 117 24.40 12.67 -3.01
CA HIS A 117 25.59 13.43 -3.35
C HIS A 117 25.41 14.19 -4.68
N ASN A 118 24.90 13.51 -5.71
CA ASN A 118 24.59 14.13 -7.00
C ASN A 118 23.48 15.20 -6.91
N ALA A 119 22.45 14.99 -6.08
CA ALA A 119 21.38 15.97 -5.87
C ALA A 119 21.84 17.21 -5.07
N VAL A 120 22.82 17.04 -4.19
CA VAL A 120 23.44 18.12 -3.40
C VAL A 120 24.54 18.83 -4.20
N GLY A 121 24.97 18.27 -5.33
CA GLY A 121 26.01 18.83 -6.20
C GLY A 121 27.44 18.54 -5.72
N LEU A 122 27.61 17.49 -4.90
CA LEU A 122 28.92 17.00 -4.48
C LEU A 122 29.45 16.08 -5.58
N ASN A 123 30.52 16.51 -6.24
CA ASN A 123 31.24 15.66 -7.19
C ASN A 123 32.15 14.71 -6.40
N GLU A 124 32.58 13.58 -6.98
CA GLU A 124 33.47 12.62 -6.29
C GLU A 124 34.77 13.29 -5.80
N GLU A 125 35.24 14.32 -6.48
CA GLU A 125 36.40 15.15 -6.09
C GLU A 125 36.16 15.98 -4.81
N ASP A 126 34.92 16.40 -4.55
CA ASP A 126 34.53 17.16 -3.35
C ASP A 126 34.41 16.25 -2.11
N ILE A 127 34.13 14.96 -2.31
CA ILE A 127 33.97 13.97 -1.24
C ILE A 127 35.33 13.56 -0.66
N ASP A 128 36.36 13.47 -1.51
CA ASP A 128 37.74 13.22 -1.08
C ASP A 128 38.28 14.38 -0.21
N LEU A 129 37.95 15.63 -0.59
CA LEU A 129 38.27 16.83 0.20
C LEU A 129 37.57 16.87 1.56
N LEU A 130 36.32 16.41 1.63
CA LEU A 130 35.56 16.36 2.89
C LEU A 130 36.02 15.20 3.80
N ASN A 131 36.42 14.07 3.23
CA ASN A 131 37.02 12.98 4.01
C ASN A 131 38.33 13.43 4.68
N GLU A 132 39.16 14.23 4.00
CA GLU A 132 40.39 14.80 4.59
C GLU A 132 40.08 15.77 5.76
N PHE A 133 38.94 16.44 5.75
CA PHE A 133 38.52 17.37 6.82
C PHE A 133 37.94 16.68 8.06
N PHE A 134 37.31 15.51 7.90
CA PHE A 134 36.66 14.77 9.00
C PHE A 134 37.49 13.58 9.53
N THR A 135 38.61 13.21 8.91
CA THR A 135 39.56 12.29 9.57
C THR A 135 40.30 13.06 10.66
N ALA A 136 39.96 12.77 11.92
CA ALA A 136 40.73 13.22 13.06
C ALA A 136 42.21 12.84 12.87
N ALA A 137 43.11 13.77 13.24
CA ALA A 137 44.55 13.63 13.15
C ALA A 137 45.04 12.22 13.58
N PRO A 138 46.08 11.67 12.92
CA PRO A 138 46.64 10.37 13.29
C PRO A 138 47.05 10.38 14.79
N PRO A 139 46.89 9.26 15.51
CA PRO A 139 47.32 9.18 16.90
C PRO A 139 48.82 9.46 16.98
N THR A 140 49.19 10.60 17.55
CA THR A 140 50.57 10.96 17.84
C THR A 140 51.17 9.88 18.73
N THR A 141 52.00 9.02 18.13
CA THR A 141 52.74 8.00 18.86
C THR A 141 53.87 8.71 19.60
N VAL A 142 53.64 9.02 20.88
CA VAL A 142 54.67 9.58 21.74
C VAL A 142 55.56 8.42 22.19
N VAL A 143 56.84 8.47 21.78
CA VAL A 143 57.91 7.54 22.18
C VAL A 143 58.43 7.93 23.55
#